data_AF-A0A955MLP1-F1
#
_entry.id   AF-A0A955MLP1-F1
#
_cell.length_a   1.000
_cell.length_b   1.000
_cell.length_c   1.000
_cell.angle_alpha   90.00
_cell.angle_beta   90.00
_cell.angle_gamma   90.00
#
_symmetry.space_group_name_H-M   'P 1'
#
loop_
_entity.id
_entity.type
_entity.pdbx_description
1 polymer ?
#
loop_
_entity_poly.entity_id
_entity_poly.type
_entity_poly.pdbx_seq_one_letter_code
_entity_poly.pdbx_strand_id
1 'polypeptide(L)'
;MAEEIKVGMIGLDTSHTVAFTKMLNDPESPHFIPDARVVVACPTFSEDVQSSVSRVEGYTQDLRDNFGVKMVETVEEVCEESDAILLESVDGRRHLPEYRPVAEAGLPCFIDKPFTASLEDAKEIVRIAKEKKTRLFSSSSLRMIPDVRSIKDSPERVGEIERVHVFSPASHEPTNPGLYWYGIHGVEILYTLMGAGCESLLAVSDEKADTVVARWKDGRTSTYTGTRLTRHDYGFVVHGTKETVATVCNLSDIYVPLVKSIIEFFKGAKPPVPLETTLEMMAFIDAALKSKGDWVALPDLS
;
A
#
# COMPACT_ATOMS: atom_id res chain seq x y z
N MET A 1 29.04 -13.89 4.05
CA MET A 1 27.58 -13.79 4.14
C MET A 1 27.26 -12.32 3.96
N ALA A 2 26.22 -11.95 3.20
CA ALA A 2 25.79 -10.55 3.20
C ALA A 2 25.37 -10.18 4.62
N GLU A 3 25.63 -8.94 5.04
CA GLU A 3 25.23 -8.45 6.37
C GLU A 3 23.69 -8.39 6.43
N GLU A 4 23.11 -8.84 7.54
CA GLU A 4 21.66 -8.80 7.78
C GLU A 4 21.21 -7.33 7.82
N ILE A 5 20.20 -6.97 7.01
CA ILE A 5 19.69 -5.59 6.96
C ILE A 5 18.96 -5.27 8.26
N LYS A 6 19.40 -4.24 8.98
CA LYS A 6 18.70 -3.74 10.16
C LYS A 6 17.52 -2.88 9.73
N VAL A 7 16.32 -3.33 10.05
CA VAL A 7 15.07 -2.65 9.70
C VAL A 7 14.54 -1.90 10.92
N GLY A 8 14.29 -0.62 10.73
CA GLY A 8 13.56 0.24 11.66
C GLY A 8 12.07 0.24 11.33
N MET A 9 11.21 0.27 12.34
CA MET A 9 9.76 0.35 12.16
C MET A 9 9.19 1.62 12.80
N ILE A 10 8.41 2.37 12.03
CA ILE A 10 7.70 3.57 12.49
C ILE A 10 6.21 3.28 12.43
N GLY A 11 5.49 3.54 13.51
CA GLY A 11 4.07 3.23 13.62
C GLY A 11 3.85 1.78 14.00
N LEU A 12 3.23 1.53 15.16
CA LEU A 12 2.96 0.17 15.66
C LEU A 12 1.47 -0.08 15.86
N ASP A 13 0.61 0.41 14.96
CA ASP A 13 -0.85 0.44 15.15
C ASP A 13 -1.65 -0.29 14.04
N THR A 14 -0.93 -0.92 13.10
CA THR A 14 -1.47 -1.83 12.08
C THR A 14 -1.07 -3.28 12.36
N SER A 15 -1.90 -4.23 11.92
CA SER A 15 -1.59 -5.67 12.02
C SER A 15 -0.34 -6.08 11.22
N HIS A 16 0.10 -5.27 10.26
CA HIS A 16 1.30 -5.55 9.48
C HIS A 16 2.55 -5.57 10.34
N THR A 17 2.62 -4.73 11.39
CA THR A 17 3.79 -4.60 12.27
C THR A 17 4.20 -5.96 12.85
N VAL A 18 3.26 -6.67 13.45
CA VAL A 18 3.47 -8.01 14.01
C VAL A 18 3.70 -9.04 12.90
N ALA A 19 2.92 -9.00 11.82
CA ALA A 19 3.02 -9.98 10.74
C ALA A 19 4.39 -9.92 10.02
N PHE A 20 4.86 -8.70 9.74
CA PHE A 20 6.14 -8.44 9.08
C PHE A 20 7.29 -8.78 10.02
N THR A 21 7.24 -8.32 11.27
CA THR A 21 8.25 -8.66 12.27
C THR A 21 8.36 -10.17 12.46
N LYS A 22 7.25 -10.91 12.50
CA LYS A 22 7.29 -12.37 12.58
C LYS A 22 8.02 -13.00 11.39
N MET A 23 7.78 -12.53 10.16
CA MET A 23 8.49 -13.05 8.98
C MET A 23 9.99 -12.70 8.98
N LEU A 24 10.40 -11.62 9.65
CA LEU A 24 11.79 -11.14 9.66
C LEU A 24 12.59 -11.55 10.90
N ASN A 25 11.93 -11.83 12.03
CA ASN A 25 12.60 -12.04 13.31
C ASN A 25 12.44 -13.46 13.90
N ASP A 26 11.44 -14.23 13.45
CA ASP A 26 11.11 -15.55 14.00
C ASP A 26 11.57 -16.68 13.05
N PRO A 27 12.67 -17.40 13.36
CA PRO A 27 13.17 -18.53 12.55
C PRO A 27 12.19 -19.70 12.44
N GLU A 28 11.22 -19.81 13.34
CA GLU A 28 10.19 -20.86 13.32
C GLU A 28 8.98 -20.46 12.46
N SER A 29 8.95 -19.23 11.95
CA SER A 29 7.94 -18.80 10.99
C SER A 29 8.06 -19.63 9.69
N PRO A 30 6.96 -20.19 9.15
CA PRO A 30 7.01 -20.93 7.88
C PRO A 30 7.44 -20.06 6.69
N HIS A 31 7.40 -18.73 6.86
CA HIS A 31 7.77 -17.74 5.86
C HIS A 31 8.94 -16.87 6.33
N PHE A 32 9.83 -17.42 7.16
CA PHE A 32 11.01 -16.70 7.66
C PHE A 32 11.91 -16.21 6.51
N ILE A 33 12.33 -14.94 6.59
CA ILE A 33 13.20 -14.27 5.62
C ILE A 33 14.46 -13.79 6.38
N PRO A 34 15.59 -14.52 6.29
CA PRO A 34 16.77 -14.28 7.12
C PRO A 34 17.65 -13.11 6.65
N ASP A 35 17.27 -12.42 5.58
CA ASP A 35 18.07 -11.36 4.97
C ASP A 35 17.97 -10.00 5.70
N ALA A 36 16.96 -9.86 6.57
CA ALA A 36 16.67 -8.61 7.25
C ALA A 36 15.97 -8.90 8.58
N ARG A 37 16.13 -7.99 9.55
CA ARG A 37 15.56 -8.12 10.89
C ARG A 37 15.05 -6.77 11.39
N VAL A 38 13.87 -6.74 11.99
CA VAL A 38 13.38 -5.54 12.70
C VAL A 38 14.13 -5.43 14.02
N VAL A 39 14.89 -4.35 14.23
CA VAL A 39 15.76 -4.20 15.42
C VAL A 39 15.32 -3.08 16.35
N VAL A 40 14.69 -2.04 15.79
CA VAL A 40 14.26 -0.85 16.52
C VAL A 40 12.89 -0.39 16.00
N ALA A 41 12.04 0.13 16.88
CA ALA A 41 10.75 0.68 16.51
C ALA A 41 10.33 1.90 17.35
N CYS A 42 9.62 2.83 16.72
CA CYS A 42 8.93 3.93 17.39
C CYS A 42 7.41 3.70 17.31
N PRO A 43 6.71 3.52 18.45
CA PRO A 43 5.29 3.20 18.50
C PRO A 43 4.41 4.43 18.29
N THR A 44 4.55 5.11 17.16
CA THR A 44 3.66 6.20 16.78
C THR A 44 2.25 5.69 16.46
N PHE A 45 1.25 6.55 16.67
CA PHE A 45 -0.17 6.23 16.45
C PHE A 45 -1.00 7.51 16.31
N SER A 46 -2.26 7.39 15.89
CA SER A 46 -3.24 8.48 15.82
C SER A 46 -4.27 8.35 16.95
N GLU A 47 -4.29 9.32 17.86
CA GLU A 47 -5.20 9.33 19.03
C GLU A 47 -6.68 9.41 18.64
N ASP A 48 -6.99 10.07 17.52
CA ASP A 48 -8.35 10.28 17.00
C ASP A 48 -8.85 9.14 16.10
N VAL A 49 -8.04 8.09 15.87
CA VAL A 49 -8.40 6.92 15.08
C VAL A 49 -8.54 5.71 16.01
N GLN A 50 -9.77 5.26 16.22
CA GLN A 50 -10.07 4.19 17.19
C GLN A 50 -9.26 2.91 16.95
N SER A 51 -9.10 2.49 15.70
CA SER A 51 -8.32 1.30 15.35
C SER A 51 -6.83 1.46 15.59
N SER A 52 -6.32 2.68 15.66
CA SER A 52 -4.92 2.98 15.91
C SER A 52 -4.63 2.91 17.41
N VAL A 53 -5.31 3.75 18.20
CA VAL A 53 -5.12 3.83 19.66
C VAL A 53 -5.41 2.52 20.37
N SER A 54 -6.40 1.74 19.91
CA SER A 54 -6.76 0.49 20.59
C SER A 54 -5.77 -0.66 20.34
N ARG A 55 -4.83 -0.50 19.40
CA ARG A 55 -3.92 -1.58 18.96
C ARG A 55 -2.46 -1.32 19.29
N VAL A 56 -2.05 -0.05 19.34
CA VAL A 56 -0.64 0.33 19.49
C VAL A 56 0.03 -0.31 20.70
N GLU A 57 -0.64 -0.35 21.85
CA GLU A 57 -0.07 -0.95 23.07
C GLU A 57 0.19 -2.45 22.90
N GLY A 58 -0.79 -3.19 22.37
CA GLY A 58 -0.68 -4.64 22.17
C GLY A 58 0.40 -5.01 21.17
N TYR A 59 0.47 -4.33 20.03
CA TYR A 59 1.52 -4.58 19.03
C TYR A 59 2.91 -4.16 19.51
N THR A 60 3.01 -3.07 20.29
CA THR A 60 4.27 -2.67 20.94
C THR A 60 4.76 -3.75 21.89
N GLN A 61 3.86 -4.33 22.70
CA GLN A 61 4.19 -5.45 23.59
C GLN A 61 4.62 -6.68 22.79
N ASP A 62 3.91 -7.05 21.72
CA ASP A 62 4.27 -8.19 20.88
C ASP A 62 5.69 -8.02 20.28
N LEU A 63 6.01 -6.85 19.73
CA LEU A 63 7.33 -6.58 19.14
C LEU A 63 8.46 -6.62 20.18
N ARG A 64 8.23 -6.01 21.34
CA ARG A 64 9.23 -5.97 22.42
C ARG A 64 9.44 -7.34 23.05
N ASP A 65 8.35 -7.99 23.45
CA ASP A 65 8.39 -9.14 24.36
C ASP A 65 8.57 -10.46 23.60
N ASN A 66 8.03 -10.59 22.38
CA ASN A 66 8.14 -11.82 21.59
C ASN A 66 9.26 -11.80 20.55
N PHE A 67 9.63 -10.61 20.04
CA PHE A 67 10.63 -10.49 18.96
C PHE A 67 11.91 -9.74 19.39
N GLY A 68 11.95 -9.20 20.62
CA GLY A 68 13.12 -8.51 21.17
C GLY A 68 13.45 -7.19 20.49
N VAL A 69 12.46 -6.54 19.86
CA VAL A 69 12.66 -5.26 19.17
C VAL A 69 12.82 -4.15 20.21
N LYS A 70 13.83 -3.29 20.04
CA LYS A 70 14.07 -2.13 20.90
C LYS A 70 13.02 -1.06 20.62
N MET A 71 12.34 -0.55 21.66
CA MET A 71 11.42 0.58 21.52
C MET A 71 12.16 1.89 21.78
N VAL A 72 11.95 2.90 20.93
CA VAL A 72 12.48 4.26 21.04
C VAL A 72 11.36 5.29 20.95
N GLU A 73 11.64 6.54 21.31
CA GLU A 73 10.61 7.58 21.47
C GLU A 73 10.43 8.42 20.20
N THR A 74 11.44 8.47 19.33
CA THR A 74 11.45 9.34 18.15
C THR A 74 11.74 8.58 16.84
N VAL A 75 11.33 9.17 15.72
CA VAL A 75 11.62 8.60 14.39
C VAL A 75 13.11 8.75 14.06
N GLU A 76 13.74 9.81 14.55
CA GLU A 76 15.17 10.06 14.40
C GLU A 76 16.01 8.93 15.03
N GLU A 77 15.67 8.50 16.25
CA GLU A 77 16.33 7.35 16.89
C GLU A 77 16.16 6.05 16.10
N VAL A 78 14.99 5.83 15.49
CA VAL A 78 14.79 4.68 14.58
C VAL A 78 15.75 4.78 13.39
N CYS A 79 15.90 5.96 12.80
CA CYS A 79 16.77 6.18 11.64
C CYS A 79 18.26 5.98 11.98
N GLU A 80 18.70 6.38 13.18
CA GLU A 80 20.10 6.23 13.61
C GLU A 80 20.55 4.77 13.77
N GLU A 81 19.61 3.85 14.05
CA GLU A 81 19.89 2.44 14.32
C GLU A 81 19.48 1.49 13.17
N SER A 82 19.10 2.03 12.00
CA SER A 82 18.52 1.26 10.89
C SER A 82 19.23 1.48 9.55
N ASP A 83 19.26 0.42 8.73
CA ASP A 83 19.71 0.47 7.33
C ASP A 83 18.53 0.75 6.36
N ALA A 84 17.30 0.44 6.79
CA ALA A 84 16.08 0.62 6.01
C ALA A 84 14.86 0.79 6.93
N ILE A 85 13.79 1.40 6.41
CA ILE A 85 12.61 1.77 7.19
C ILE A 85 11.32 1.13 6.65
N LEU A 86 10.57 0.49 7.54
CA LEU A 86 9.15 0.19 7.39
C LEU A 86 8.34 1.29 8.10
N LEU A 87 7.60 2.09 7.34
CA LEU A 87 6.66 3.08 7.87
C LEU A 87 5.25 2.49 7.79
N GLU A 88 4.74 2.04 8.94
CA GLU A 88 3.56 1.18 9.08
C GLU A 88 2.44 1.84 9.89
N SER A 89 2.45 3.17 10.04
CA SER A 89 1.31 3.90 10.62
C SER A 89 0.03 3.58 9.84
N VAL A 90 -1.05 3.17 10.52
CA VAL A 90 -2.31 2.81 9.83
C VAL A 90 -2.99 4.03 9.20
N ASP A 91 -2.72 5.22 9.72
CA ASP A 91 -3.31 6.49 9.30
C ASP A 91 -2.39 7.24 8.31
N GLY A 92 -2.86 7.39 7.07
CA GLY A 92 -2.11 8.04 6.00
C GLY A 92 -1.77 9.51 6.24
N ARG A 93 -2.40 10.19 7.21
CA ARG A 93 -2.02 11.56 7.62
C ARG A 93 -0.64 11.61 8.31
N ARG A 94 -0.23 10.50 8.93
CA ARG A 94 1.04 10.41 9.65
C ARG A 94 2.25 10.24 8.74
N HIS A 95 2.05 9.68 7.55
CA HIS A 95 3.14 9.29 6.66
C HIS A 95 4.03 10.46 6.24
N LEU A 96 3.46 11.62 5.92
CA LEU A 96 4.26 12.78 5.53
C LEU A 96 5.18 13.27 6.67
N PRO A 97 4.68 13.62 7.87
CA PRO A 97 5.55 14.07 8.96
C PRO A 97 6.55 12.99 9.40
N GLU A 98 6.18 11.70 9.37
CA GLU A 98 7.09 10.60 9.73
C GLU A 98 8.14 10.30 8.65
N TYR A 99 7.83 10.53 7.37
CA TYR A 99 8.77 10.33 6.28
C TYR A 99 9.84 11.43 6.21
N ARG A 100 9.57 12.65 6.68
CA ARG A 100 10.53 13.76 6.64
C ARG A 100 11.89 13.42 7.30
N PRO A 101 11.96 12.93 8.55
CA PRO A 101 13.23 12.52 9.16
C PRO A 101 13.88 11.33 8.43
N VAL A 102 13.10 10.37 7.93
CA VAL A 102 13.61 9.23 7.13
C VAL A 102 14.29 9.72 5.86
N ALA A 103 13.69 10.70 5.18
CA ALA A 103 14.25 11.30 3.98
C ALA A 103 15.50 12.14 4.28
N GLU A 104 15.58 12.79 5.44
CA GLU A 104 16.79 13.49 5.89
C GLU A 104 17.94 12.52 6.16
N ALA A 105 17.64 11.37 6.76
CA ALA A 105 18.62 10.30 6.98
C ALA A 105 19.06 9.59 5.69
N GLY A 106 18.36 9.80 4.56
CA GLY A 106 18.71 9.20 3.27
C GLY A 106 18.40 7.70 3.17
N LEU A 107 17.59 7.15 4.07
CA LEU A 107 17.33 5.72 4.16
C LEU A 107 16.30 5.24 3.13
N PRO A 108 16.44 4.01 2.59
CA PRO A 108 15.38 3.38 1.81
C PRO A 108 14.16 3.12 2.69
N CYS A 109 12.99 3.46 2.19
CA CYS A 109 11.75 3.38 2.94
C CYS A 109 10.65 2.65 2.16
N PHE A 110 9.95 1.75 2.82
CA PHE A 110 8.63 1.30 2.43
C PHE A 110 7.60 2.05 3.27
N ILE A 111 6.64 2.70 2.61
CA ILE A 111 5.48 3.30 3.28
C ILE A 111 4.28 2.39 3.04
N ASP A 112 3.67 1.92 4.10
CA ASP A 112 2.48 1.08 4.02
C ASP A 112 1.29 1.85 3.41
N LYS A 113 0.24 1.13 3.09
CA LYS A 113 -0.99 1.70 2.53
C LYS A 113 -1.91 2.24 3.64
N PRO A 114 -2.69 3.30 3.34
CA PRO A 114 -2.62 4.10 2.13
C PRO A 114 -1.35 4.95 2.09
N PHE A 115 -0.82 5.21 0.89
CA PHE A 115 0.41 6.00 0.77
C PHE A 115 0.34 7.33 1.52
N THR A 116 -0.81 8.00 1.46
CA THR A 116 -1.19 9.18 2.25
C THR A 116 -2.71 9.27 2.36
N ALA A 117 -3.23 10.23 3.13
CA ALA A 117 -4.67 10.54 3.22
C ALA A 117 -5.14 11.67 2.26
N SER A 118 -4.23 12.27 1.49
CA SER A 118 -4.52 13.37 0.56
C SER A 118 -3.58 13.38 -0.64
N LEU A 119 -4.03 13.91 -1.78
CA LEU A 119 -3.15 14.06 -2.96
C LEU A 119 -2.05 15.08 -2.71
N GLU A 120 -2.31 16.11 -1.91
CA GLU A 120 -1.34 17.14 -1.54
C GLU A 120 -0.16 16.53 -0.77
N ASP A 121 -0.43 15.69 0.23
CA ASP A 121 0.63 15.02 1.00
C ASP A 121 1.39 14.02 0.11
N ALA A 122 0.70 13.30 -0.77
CA ALA A 122 1.34 12.39 -1.72
C ALA A 122 2.34 13.13 -2.61
N LYS A 123 1.94 14.29 -3.15
CA LYS A 123 2.80 15.16 -3.98
C LYS A 123 4.00 15.64 -3.18
N GLU A 124 3.80 16.02 -1.92
CA GLU A 124 4.89 16.48 -1.06
C GLU A 124 5.89 15.36 -0.71
N ILE A 125 5.42 14.15 -0.37
CA ILE A 125 6.31 12.99 -0.16
C ILE A 125 7.13 12.70 -1.41
N VAL A 126 6.49 12.67 -2.60
CA VAL A 126 7.19 12.43 -3.87
C VAL A 126 8.20 13.54 -4.17
N ARG A 127 7.87 14.81 -3.89
CA ARG A 127 8.78 15.95 -4.04
C ARG A 127 10.00 15.80 -3.15
N ILE A 128 9.81 15.51 -1.87
CA ILE A 128 10.88 15.27 -0.90
C ILE A 128 11.76 14.10 -1.36
N ALA A 129 11.15 12.99 -1.79
CA ALA A 129 11.89 11.81 -2.22
C ALA A 129 12.79 12.10 -3.43
N LYS A 130 12.30 12.88 -4.40
CA LYS A 130 13.08 13.34 -5.56
C LYS A 130 14.21 14.28 -5.16
N GLU A 131 13.94 15.25 -4.28
CA GLU A 131 14.92 16.25 -3.81
C GLU A 131 16.07 15.60 -3.03
N LYS A 132 15.72 14.71 -2.09
CA LYS A 132 16.67 14.00 -1.23
C LYS A 132 17.28 12.76 -1.90
N LYS A 133 16.75 12.35 -3.07
CA LYS A 133 17.15 11.13 -3.80
C LYS A 133 17.01 9.86 -2.95
N THR A 134 16.04 9.85 -2.05
CA THR A 134 15.74 8.70 -1.20
C THR A 134 14.99 7.65 -2.00
N ARG A 135 15.24 6.38 -1.68
CA ARG A 135 14.55 5.26 -2.32
C ARG A 135 13.25 5.03 -1.57
N LEU A 136 12.12 5.08 -2.27
CA LEU A 136 10.80 4.96 -1.68
C LEU A 136 9.87 4.14 -2.57
N PHE A 137 9.04 3.29 -1.97
CA PHE A 137 7.82 2.79 -2.61
C PHE A 137 6.73 2.51 -1.58
N SER A 138 5.50 2.40 -2.07
CA SER A 138 4.33 2.00 -1.28
C SER A 138 3.51 0.99 -2.08
N SER A 139 2.86 0.05 -1.40
CA SER A 139 2.04 -0.96 -2.04
C SER A 139 1.08 -1.61 -1.05
N SER A 140 -0.15 -1.88 -1.48
CA SER A 140 -0.96 -2.96 -0.91
C SER A 140 -0.34 -4.32 -1.23
N SER A 141 -0.46 -5.27 -0.31
CA SER A 141 -0.07 -6.68 -0.53
C SER A 141 -0.86 -7.36 -1.66
N LEU A 142 -2.09 -6.91 -1.93
CA LEU A 142 -2.93 -7.45 -3.01
C LEU A 142 -2.36 -7.20 -4.41
N ARG A 143 -1.42 -6.27 -4.58
CA ARG A 143 -0.68 -6.12 -5.84
C ARG A 143 0.18 -7.35 -6.16
N MET A 144 0.58 -8.09 -5.14
CA MET A 144 1.63 -9.11 -5.22
C MET A 144 1.12 -10.53 -4.97
N ILE A 145 -0.17 -10.70 -4.65
CA ILE A 145 -0.73 -12.04 -4.47
C ILE A 145 -0.72 -12.83 -5.80
N PRO A 146 -0.54 -14.17 -5.73
CA PRO A 146 -0.45 -15.01 -6.91
C PRO A 146 -1.61 -14.83 -7.90
N ASP A 147 -2.84 -14.64 -7.42
CA ASP A 147 -4.01 -14.49 -8.30
C ASP A 147 -3.89 -13.27 -9.22
N VAL A 148 -3.55 -12.10 -8.66
CA VAL A 148 -3.38 -10.86 -9.43
C VAL A 148 -2.13 -10.95 -10.31
N ARG A 149 -1.04 -11.49 -9.78
CA ARG A 149 0.23 -11.67 -10.50
C ARG A 149 0.10 -12.65 -11.66
N SER A 150 -0.73 -13.69 -11.55
CA SER A 150 -0.95 -14.68 -12.61
C SER A 150 -1.53 -14.06 -13.89
N ILE A 151 -2.25 -12.95 -13.79
CA ILE A 151 -2.73 -12.22 -14.97
C ILE A 151 -1.63 -11.35 -15.55
N LYS A 152 -0.94 -10.59 -14.67
CA LYS A 152 0.10 -9.64 -15.09
C LYS A 152 1.34 -10.32 -15.67
N ASP A 153 1.74 -11.44 -15.09
CA ASP A 153 2.98 -12.14 -15.41
C ASP A 153 2.78 -13.20 -16.51
N SER A 154 1.54 -13.45 -16.95
CA SER A 154 1.18 -14.36 -18.04
C SER A 154 0.24 -13.69 -19.05
N PRO A 155 0.67 -12.59 -19.72
CA PRO A 155 -0.17 -11.83 -20.66
C PRO A 155 -0.67 -12.68 -21.83
N GLU A 156 0.01 -13.77 -22.18
CA GLU A 156 -0.40 -14.69 -23.23
C GLU A 156 -1.70 -15.43 -22.94
N ARG A 157 -2.07 -15.57 -21.66
CA ARG A 157 -3.31 -16.21 -21.20
C ARG A 157 -4.53 -15.41 -21.64
N VAL A 158 -4.59 -14.15 -21.22
CA VAL A 158 -5.74 -13.26 -21.49
C VAL A 158 -5.61 -12.50 -22.81
N GLY A 159 -4.40 -12.38 -23.37
CA GLY A 159 -4.13 -11.52 -24.52
C GLY A 159 -4.02 -10.06 -24.10
N GLU A 160 -4.40 -9.14 -24.99
CA GLU A 160 -4.46 -7.73 -24.66
C GLU A 160 -5.67 -7.48 -23.75
N ILE A 161 -5.48 -6.79 -22.62
CA ILE A 161 -6.55 -6.48 -21.67
C ILE A 161 -7.39 -5.34 -22.24
N GLU A 162 -8.69 -5.56 -22.44
CA GLU A 162 -9.63 -4.56 -22.98
C GLU A 162 -10.43 -3.86 -21.86
N ARG A 163 -10.81 -4.61 -20.82
CA ARG A 163 -11.60 -4.10 -19.69
C ARG A 163 -11.29 -4.87 -18.40
N VAL A 164 -11.34 -4.15 -17.28
CA VAL A 164 -11.22 -4.74 -15.94
C VAL A 164 -12.37 -4.27 -15.06
N HIS A 165 -12.93 -5.19 -14.29
CA HIS A 165 -13.78 -4.90 -13.13
C HIS A 165 -13.04 -5.36 -11.87
N VAL A 166 -13.00 -4.53 -10.83
CA VAL A 166 -12.47 -4.89 -9.51
C VAL A 166 -13.55 -4.70 -8.45
N PHE A 167 -13.56 -5.55 -7.44
CA PHE A 167 -14.30 -5.32 -6.21
C PHE A 167 -13.42 -5.60 -4.99
N SER A 168 -13.62 -4.82 -3.93
CA SER A 168 -12.97 -5.01 -2.64
C SER A 168 -13.81 -4.36 -1.54
N PRO A 169 -13.54 -4.61 -0.25
CA PRO A 169 -14.00 -3.74 0.81
C PRO A 169 -13.47 -2.31 0.63
N ALA A 170 -14.26 -1.34 1.05
CA ALA A 170 -13.94 0.09 1.14
C ALA A 170 -14.67 0.68 2.35
N SER A 171 -14.34 0.20 3.56
CA SER A 171 -14.80 0.81 4.80
C SER A 171 -14.28 2.25 4.87
N HIS A 172 -15.11 3.12 5.45
CA HIS A 172 -14.77 4.52 5.63
C HIS A 172 -14.10 4.76 6.98
N GLU A 173 -13.20 5.72 6.97
CA GLU A 173 -12.58 6.31 8.14
C GLU A 173 -12.58 7.83 7.92
N PRO A 174 -13.21 8.66 8.80
CA PRO A 174 -13.34 10.10 8.56
C PRO A 174 -12.03 10.84 8.27
N THR A 175 -10.92 10.36 8.82
CA THR A 175 -9.60 10.98 8.63
C THR A 175 -8.91 10.59 7.32
N ASN A 176 -9.39 9.53 6.65
CA ASN A 176 -8.86 8.98 5.41
C ASN A 176 -10.02 8.84 4.39
N PRO A 177 -10.44 9.95 3.75
CA PRO A 177 -11.74 10.04 3.10
C PRO A 177 -11.88 9.15 1.86
N GLY A 178 -13.13 8.79 1.53
CA GLY A 178 -13.45 8.04 0.32
C GLY A 178 -12.70 6.71 0.22
N LEU A 179 -11.95 6.54 -0.87
CA LEU A 179 -11.23 5.29 -1.14
C LEU A 179 -9.82 5.25 -0.52
N TYR A 180 -9.36 6.28 0.20
CA TYR A 180 -8.03 6.26 0.82
C TYR A 180 -7.88 5.12 1.81
N TRP A 181 -8.82 4.94 2.74
CA TRP A 181 -8.67 3.99 3.85
C TRP A 181 -8.57 2.51 3.42
N TYR A 182 -9.70 1.89 3.06
CA TYR A 182 -9.73 0.48 2.63
C TYR A 182 -9.88 0.32 1.12
N GLY A 183 -10.39 1.34 0.43
CA GLY A 183 -10.60 1.31 -1.01
C GLY A 183 -9.30 1.20 -1.81
N ILE A 184 -8.18 1.64 -1.24
CA ILE A 184 -6.84 1.56 -1.82
C ILE A 184 -6.47 0.13 -2.23
N HIS A 185 -6.95 -0.89 -1.51
CA HIS A 185 -6.71 -2.29 -1.86
C HIS A 185 -7.28 -2.65 -3.25
N GLY A 186 -8.49 -2.19 -3.57
CA GLY A 186 -9.10 -2.38 -4.87
C GLY A 186 -8.44 -1.53 -5.96
N VAL A 187 -8.07 -0.28 -5.63
CA VAL A 187 -7.31 0.60 -6.54
C VAL A 187 -5.96 -0.03 -6.91
N GLU A 188 -5.28 -0.66 -5.96
CA GLU A 188 -4.02 -1.37 -6.18
C GLU A 188 -4.15 -2.57 -7.10
N ILE A 189 -5.20 -3.40 -6.94
CA ILE A 189 -5.50 -4.48 -7.89
C ILE A 189 -5.75 -3.88 -9.28
N LEU A 190 -6.59 -2.84 -9.35
CA LEU A 190 -6.96 -2.21 -10.60
C LEU A 190 -5.74 -1.68 -11.36
N TYR A 191 -4.86 -0.93 -10.69
CA TYR A 191 -3.63 -0.40 -11.28
C TYR A 191 -2.58 -1.48 -11.55
N THR A 192 -2.64 -2.63 -10.88
CA THR A 192 -1.79 -3.77 -11.22
C THR A 192 -2.18 -4.38 -12.56
N LEU A 193 -3.47 -4.50 -12.83
CA LEU A 193 -4.02 -5.10 -14.05
C LEU A 193 -4.06 -4.12 -15.23
N MET A 194 -4.45 -2.87 -14.98
CA MET A 194 -4.59 -1.85 -16.02
C MET A 194 -3.28 -1.11 -16.32
N GLY A 195 -2.39 -0.99 -15.33
CA GLY A 195 -1.28 -0.04 -15.37
C GLY A 195 -1.73 1.41 -15.17
N ALA A 196 -0.75 2.33 -15.12
CA ALA A 196 -0.99 3.77 -15.12
C ALA A 196 -1.55 4.26 -16.47
N GLY A 197 -2.01 5.50 -16.51
CA GLY A 197 -2.64 6.12 -17.67
C GLY A 197 -4.14 6.37 -17.51
N CYS A 198 -4.68 6.36 -16.28
CA CYS A 198 -6.05 6.82 -16.06
C CYS A 198 -6.16 8.31 -16.45
N GLU A 199 -7.15 8.66 -17.28
CA GLU A 199 -7.37 10.02 -17.77
C GLU A 199 -8.51 10.69 -17.02
N SER A 200 -9.63 9.98 -16.86
CA SER A 200 -10.82 10.50 -16.23
C SER A 200 -11.65 9.39 -15.62
N LEU A 201 -12.48 9.75 -14.65
CA LEU A 201 -13.39 8.82 -14.01
C LEU A 201 -14.70 9.49 -13.61
N LEU A 202 -15.70 8.67 -13.32
CA LEU A 202 -16.94 9.03 -12.67
C LEU A 202 -17.13 8.08 -11.48
N ALA A 203 -17.50 8.60 -10.32
CA ALA A 203 -17.79 7.84 -9.13
C ALA A 203 -19.16 8.22 -8.57
N VAL A 204 -19.93 7.20 -8.18
CA VAL A 204 -21.15 7.34 -7.39
C VAL A 204 -20.97 6.60 -6.07
N SER A 205 -21.47 7.21 -5.00
CA SER A 205 -21.31 6.69 -3.64
C SER A 205 -22.67 6.58 -2.98
N ASP A 206 -22.92 5.45 -2.34
CA ASP A 206 -24.02 5.24 -1.41
C ASP A 206 -23.53 4.60 -0.10
N GLU A 207 -24.46 4.29 0.80
CA GLU A 207 -24.16 3.68 2.09
C GLU A 207 -23.37 2.37 1.96
N LYS A 208 -23.63 1.59 0.90
CA LYS A 208 -23.11 0.24 0.71
C LYS A 208 -21.92 0.17 -0.23
N ALA A 209 -21.74 1.12 -1.14
CA ALA A 209 -20.62 1.06 -2.07
C ALA A 209 -20.22 2.41 -2.68
N ASP A 210 -18.94 2.50 -3.05
CA ASP A 210 -18.42 3.44 -4.03
C ASP A 210 -18.27 2.67 -5.35
N THR A 211 -18.94 3.14 -6.42
CA THR A 211 -18.80 2.56 -7.76
C THR A 211 -18.15 3.57 -8.68
N VAL A 212 -16.98 3.21 -9.21
CA VAL A 212 -16.17 4.03 -10.10
C VAL A 212 -16.18 3.42 -11.49
N VAL A 213 -16.33 4.27 -12.52
CA VAL A 213 -16.08 3.96 -13.93
C VAL A 213 -14.95 4.87 -14.39
N ALA A 214 -13.89 4.29 -14.96
CA ALA A 214 -12.71 5.06 -15.35
C ALA A 214 -12.28 4.78 -16.80
N ARG A 215 -11.65 5.77 -17.42
CA ARG A 215 -11.13 5.77 -18.79
C ARG A 215 -9.61 5.92 -18.77
N TRP A 216 -8.91 5.10 -19.55
CA TRP A 216 -7.47 5.19 -19.76
C TRP A 216 -7.16 5.92 -21.07
N LYS A 217 -5.99 6.54 -21.13
CA LYS A 217 -5.49 7.28 -22.30
C LYS A 217 -5.39 6.43 -23.57
N ASP A 218 -5.27 5.11 -23.43
CA ASP A 218 -5.22 4.15 -24.54
C ASP A 218 -6.62 3.67 -24.99
N GLY A 219 -7.69 4.26 -24.45
CA GLY A 219 -9.07 3.93 -24.80
C GLY A 219 -9.68 2.80 -23.98
N ARG A 220 -8.91 2.11 -23.12
CA ARG A 220 -9.46 1.08 -22.23
C ARG A 220 -10.37 1.70 -21.17
N THR A 221 -11.26 0.87 -20.63
CA THR A 221 -12.20 1.25 -19.57
C THR A 221 -12.11 0.28 -18.43
N SER A 222 -12.36 0.75 -17.20
CA SER A 222 -12.50 -0.13 -16.05
C SER A 222 -13.65 0.28 -15.15
N THR A 223 -14.00 -0.62 -14.25
CA THR A 223 -14.90 -0.34 -13.14
C THR A 223 -14.30 -0.84 -11.83
N TYR A 224 -14.59 -0.13 -10.75
CA TYR A 224 -14.23 -0.54 -9.40
C TYR A 224 -15.45 -0.38 -8.48
N THR A 225 -15.77 -1.41 -7.71
CA THR A 225 -16.79 -1.34 -6.66
C THR A 225 -16.15 -1.57 -5.30
N GLY A 226 -15.96 -0.49 -4.55
CA GLY A 226 -15.53 -0.51 -3.15
C GLY A 226 -16.74 -0.71 -2.25
N THR A 227 -16.81 -1.83 -1.54
CA THR A 227 -18.00 -2.29 -0.82
C THR A 227 -17.92 -2.10 0.70
N ARG A 228 -19.08 -1.83 1.31
CA ARG A 228 -19.34 -1.82 2.76
C ARG A 228 -20.40 -2.87 3.12
N LEU A 229 -20.30 -4.02 2.45
CA LEU A 229 -21.21 -5.15 2.64
C LEU A 229 -20.73 -6.04 3.79
N THR A 230 -21.63 -6.88 4.31
CA THR A 230 -21.33 -7.83 5.40
C THR A 230 -20.24 -8.82 5.04
N ARG A 231 -20.15 -9.23 3.76
CA ARG A 231 -19.13 -10.14 3.28
C ARG A 231 -18.00 -9.33 2.64
N HIS A 232 -16.78 -9.61 3.09
CA HIS A 232 -15.57 -8.97 2.61
C HIS A 232 -14.83 -9.93 1.66
N ASP A 233 -15.05 -9.74 0.36
CA ASP A 233 -14.32 -10.46 -0.67
C ASP A 233 -13.53 -9.45 -1.53
N TYR A 234 -12.38 -9.89 -2.02
CA TYR A 234 -11.54 -9.15 -2.95
C TYR A 234 -11.53 -9.93 -4.26
N GLY A 235 -11.58 -9.23 -5.39
CA GLY A 235 -11.54 -9.93 -6.65
C GLY A 235 -11.66 -9.02 -7.85
N PHE A 236 -11.63 -9.66 -9.01
CA PHE A 236 -11.64 -8.97 -10.28
C PHE A 236 -12.24 -9.83 -11.38
N VAL A 237 -12.62 -9.16 -12.47
CA VAL A 237 -12.89 -9.76 -13.78
C VAL A 237 -12.02 -9.03 -14.80
N VAL A 238 -11.21 -9.76 -15.55
CA VAL A 238 -10.42 -9.24 -16.66
C VAL A 238 -10.99 -9.78 -17.96
N HIS A 239 -11.34 -8.87 -18.87
CA HIS A 239 -11.69 -9.18 -20.25
C HIS A 239 -10.48 -8.89 -21.13
N GLY A 240 -9.85 -9.93 -21.65
CA GLY A 240 -8.82 -9.79 -22.68
C GLY A 240 -9.23 -10.42 -24.01
N THR A 241 -8.44 -10.15 -25.06
CA THR A 241 -8.74 -10.59 -26.43
C THR A 241 -8.79 -12.11 -26.62
N LYS A 242 -8.25 -12.89 -25.67
CA LYS A 242 -8.24 -14.36 -25.74
C LYS A 242 -9.14 -15.03 -24.71
N GLU A 243 -9.21 -14.49 -23.50
CA GLU A 243 -9.95 -15.09 -22.38
C GLU A 243 -10.55 -14.00 -21.49
N THR A 244 -11.73 -14.29 -20.92
CA THR A 244 -12.24 -13.57 -19.75
C THR A 244 -11.95 -14.39 -18.49
N VAL A 245 -11.26 -13.79 -17.53
CA VAL A 245 -10.94 -14.42 -16.24
C VAL A 245 -11.68 -13.71 -15.13
N ALA A 246 -12.41 -14.47 -14.30
CA ALA A 246 -13.05 -13.98 -13.09
C ALA A 246 -12.44 -14.66 -11.87
N THR A 247 -12.08 -13.89 -10.85
CA THR A 247 -11.37 -14.40 -9.68
C THR A 247 -11.84 -13.72 -8.41
N VAL A 248 -12.19 -14.53 -7.40
CA VAL A 248 -12.20 -14.11 -5.99
C VAL A 248 -10.82 -14.46 -5.44
N CYS A 249 -10.11 -13.46 -4.94
CA CYS A 249 -8.72 -13.59 -4.53
C CYS A 249 -8.57 -14.48 -3.29
N ASN A 250 -7.59 -15.37 -3.33
CA ASN A 250 -7.09 -16.09 -2.18
C ASN A 250 -6.14 -15.19 -1.37
N LEU A 251 -6.45 -15.03 -0.09
CA LEU A 251 -5.71 -14.16 0.84
C LEU A 251 -4.75 -14.93 1.75
N SER A 252 -4.58 -16.24 1.53
CA SER A 252 -3.58 -17.04 2.24
C SER A 252 -2.19 -16.46 2.01
N ASP A 253 -1.43 -16.29 3.10
CA ASP A 253 -0.06 -15.79 3.07
C ASP A 253 0.11 -14.45 2.32
N ILE A 254 -0.95 -13.63 2.33
CA ILE A 254 -1.07 -12.39 1.56
C ILE A 254 0.14 -11.45 1.68
N TYR A 255 0.80 -11.41 2.84
CA TYR A 255 1.94 -10.52 3.08
C TYR A 255 3.27 -11.06 2.58
N VAL A 256 3.40 -12.38 2.36
CA VAL A 256 4.69 -13.01 2.01
C VAL A 256 5.29 -12.43 0.73
N PRO A 257 4.53 -12.27 -0.37
CA PRO A 257 5.07 -11.66 -1.59
C PRO A 257 5.48 -10.19 -1.41
N LEU A 258 4.73 -9.46 -0.57
CA LEU A 258 5.03 -8.06 -0.26
C LEU A 258 6.33 -7.93 0.53
N VAL A 259 6.47 -8.66 1.64
CA VAL A 259 7.68 -8.59 2.47
C VAL A 259 8.91 -9.03 1.69
N LYS A 260 8.82 -10.09 0.88
CA LYS A 260 9.92 -10.47 -0.04
C LYS A 260 10.31 -9.32 -0.98
N SER A 261 9.34 -8.63 -1.56
CA SER A 261 9.60 -7.50 -2.45
C SER A 261 10.18 -6.28 -1.72
N ILE A 262 9.76 -6.04 -0.47
CA ILE A 262 10.34 -5.01 0.39
C ILE A 262 11.81 -5.32 0.67
N ILE A 263 12.14 -6.56 1.03
CA ILE A 263 13.51 -6.96 1.33
C ILE A 263 14.40 -6.89 0.09
N GLU A 264 13.93 -7.36 -1.07
CA GLU A 264 14.68 -7.20 -2.33
C GLU A 264 14.90 -5.72 -2.68
N PHE A 265 13.90 -4.87 -2.43
CA PHE A 265 14.07 -3.42 -2.55
C PHE A 265 15.12 -2.89 -1.57
N PHE A 266 15.12 -3.28 -0.30
CA PHE A 266 16.15 -2.84 0.65
C PHE A 266 17.56 -3.31 0.25
N LYS A 267 17.70 -4.50 -0.36
CA LYS A 267 18.96 -5.00 -0.95
C LYS A 267 19.43 -4.22 -2.19
N GLY A 268 18.62 -3.32 -2.73
CA GLY A 268 18.99 -2.45 -3.86
C GLY A 268 18.21 -2.67 -5.15
N ALA A 269 17.25 -3.60 -5.19
CA ALA A 269 16.40 -3.78 -6.37
C ALA A 269 15.59 -2.52 -6.70
N LYS A 270 15.16 -2.37 -7.96
CA LYS A 270 14.25 -1.26 -8.31
C LYS A 270 12.93 -1.39 -7.52
N PRO A 271 12.28 -0.26 -7.17
CA PRO A 271 10.98 -0.33 -6.51
C PRO A 271 9.99 -1.12 -7.38
N PRO A 272 9.23 -2.07 -6.81
CA PRO A 272 8.28 -2.89 -7.57
C PRO A 272 7.09 -2.08 -8.11
N VAL A 273 6.84 -0.92 -7.52
CA VAL A 273 5.84 0.07 -7.94
C VAL A 273 6.55 1.41 -8.13
N PRO A 274 6.57 1.98 -9.35
CA PRO A 274 7.09 3.33 -9.57
C PRO A 274 6.28 4.36 -8.77
N LEU A 275 6.95 5.36 -8.18
CA LEU A 275 6.28 6.41 -7.41
C LEU A 275 5.27 7.20 -8.24
N GLU A 276 5.50 7.32 -9.55
CA GLU A 276 4.57 7.96 -10.48
C GLU A 276 3.24 7.20 -10.54
N THR A 277 3.29 5.86 -10.49
CA THR A 277 2.07 5.03 -10.42
C THR A 277 1.37 5.19 -9.07
N THR A 278 2.12 5.23 -7.97
CA THR A 278 1.56 5.49 -6.64
C THR A 278 0.87 6.86 -6.58
N LEU A 279 1.49 7.90 -7.15
CA LEU A 279 0.92 9.24 -7.20
C LEU A 279 -0.34 9.29 -8.08
N GLU A 280 -0.37 8.60 -9.21
CA GLU A 280 -1.57 8.48 -10.05
C GLU A 280 -2.71 7.75 -9.32
N MET A 281 -2.42 6.72 -8.51
CA MET A 281 -3.43 6.09 -7.66
C MET A 281 -4.02 7.05 -6.63
N MET A 282 -3.21 7.93 -6.01
CA MET A 282 -3.72 8.95 -5.10
C MET A 282 -4.59 9.97 -5.84
N ALA A 283 -4.20 10.34 -7.06
CA ALA A 283 -4.97 11.24 -7.91
C ALA A 283 -6.31 10.63 -8.36
N PHE A 284 -6.33 9.32 -8.62
CA PHE A 284 -7.56 8.57 -8.89
C PHE A 284 -8.50 8.60 -7.69
N ILE A 285 -8.00 8.35 -6.48
CA ILE A 285 -8.82 8.36 -5.27
C ILE A 285 -9.39 9.76 -5.01
N ASP A 286 -8.55 10.79 -5.13
CA ASP A 286 -8.95 12.20 -4.99
C ASP A 286 -10.01 12.61 -6.04
N ALA A 287 -9.83 12.20 -7.31
CA ALA A 287 -10.82 12.44 -8.35
C ALA A 287 -12.14 11.70 -8.07
N ALA A 288 -12.09 10.47 -7.54
CA ALA A 288 -13.29 9.72 -7.17
C ALA A 288 -14.08 10.43 -6.06
N LEU A 289 -13.38 10.98 -5.07
CA LEU A 289 -13.98 11.79 -4.00
C LEU A 289 -14.66 13.07 -4.54
N LYS A 290 -14.08 13.68 -5.59
CA LYS A 290 -14.58 14.92 -6.22
C LYS A 290 -15.70 14.69 -7.22
N SER A 291 -15.80 13.50 -7.80
CA SER A 291 -16.69 13.20 -8.94
C SER A 291 -18.16 13.46 -8.68
N LYS A 292 -18.72 12.98 -7.56
CA LYS A 292 -20.14 13.20 -7.20
C LYS A 292 -21.13 12.91 -8.36
N GLY A 293 -20.84 11.90 -9.17
CA GLY A 293 -21.66 11.52 -10.33
C GLY A 293 -21.30 12.22 -11.66
N ASP A 294 -20.33 13.14 -11.66
CA ASP A 294 -19.83 13.80 -12.86
C ASP A 294 -18.46 13.25 -13.28
N TRP A 295 -18.14 13.33 -14.58
CA TRP A 295 -16.80 12.96 -15.06
C TRP A 295 -15.76 13.98 -14.58
N VAL A 296 -14.71 13.49 -13.92
CA VAL A 296 -13.57 14.25 -13.43
C VAL A 296 -12.30 13.74 -14.10
N ALA A 297 -11.55 14.66 -14.72
CA ALA A 297 -10.21 14.36 -15.22
C ALA A 297 -9.23 14.26 -14.05
N LEU A 298 -8.28 13.34 -14.13
CA LEU A 298 -7.15 13.32 -13.20
C LEU A 298 -6.30 14.59 -13.42
N PRO A 299 -5.79 15.22 -12.34
CA PRO A 299 -4.94 16.39 -12.44
C PRO A 299 -3.60 16.05 -13.11
N ASP A 300 -2.91 17.07 -13.61
CA ASP A 300 -1.51 16.94 -14.00
C ASP A 300 -0.63 16.65 -12.75
N LEU A 301 0.28 15.69 -12.91
CA LEU A 301 1.17 15.17 -11.87
C LEU A 301 2.65 15.38 -12.20
N SER A 302 2.95 16.09 -13.31
CA SER A 302 4.32 16.42 -13.73
C SER A 302 5.05 17.36 -12.76
#